data_AF-A0AA88YGD6-F1
#
_entry.id   AF-A0AA88YGD6-F1
#
_cell.length_a   1.000
_cell.length_b   1.000
_cell.length_c   1.000
_cell.angle_alpha   90.00
_cell.angle_beta   90.00
_cell.angle_gamma   90.00
#
_symmetry.space_group_name_H-M   'P 1'
#
loop_
_entity.id
_entity.type
_entity.pdbx_description
1 polymer ?
#
loop_
_entity_poly.entity_id
_entity_poly.type
_entity_poly.pdbx_seq_one_letter_code
_entity_poly.pdbx_strand_id
1 'polypeptide(L)'
;MFDIPQYCFQSDSTCCRNTLAIVVLVYCGYQIQAFILNGHTCPHKQSVSSYLHYIGADYDASGAYGVNDGQRDSAEVVEDPYHSGCYVLKVNYAAGSHSRTDDRAKGAQFFITPKGYPTGADDVTISYDVMFDRHFDFVKGGKLPGTWGKNTKCSGGRDANHCISTRFMWRANGEGELYLYFPKGNQVPDFSHWEKNQHNVNIDTHGDYGVSFTNSHLVFRKSHWTNMKQRVHLNSVRSSGHGNPDGWLAVWFDGASSPTFNITNVVLRKYSDVHVDGIFFSTFFGGHDSSWAPPHDTYTLYKNFHVEVN
;
A
#
# COMPACT_ATOMS: atom_id res chain seq x y z
N MET A 1 -39.29 -11.23 0.30
CA MET A 1 -38.84 -10.51 -0.89
C MET A 1 -38.10 -9.30 -0.35
N PHE A 2 -36.79 -9.45 -0.14
CA PHE A 2 -35.96 -8.45 0.52
C PHE A 2 -35.20 -7.69 -0.56
N ASP A 3 -35.51 -6.40 -0.69
CA ASP A 3 -34.81 -5.49 -1.59
C ASP A 3 -33.38 -5.25 -1.09
N ILE A 4 -32.43 -5.53 -1.97
CA ILE A 4 -31.02 -5.23 -1.80
C ILE A 4 -30.80 -3.82 -2.38
N PRO A 5 -30.30 -2.83 -1.61
CA PRO A 5 -30.03 -1.52 -2.19
C PRO A 5 -28.78 -1.59 -3.08
N GLN A 6 -28.93 -1.10 -4.31
CA GLN A 6 -27.83 -0.84 -5.25
C GLN A 6 -26.83 0.15 -4.65
N TYR A 7 -25.56 -0.24 -4.56
CA TYR A 7 -24.47 0.70 -4.38
C TYR A 7 -24.13 1.35 -5.72
N CYS A 8 -24.55 2.60 -5.90
CA CYS A 8 -24.10 3.44 -7.00
C CYS A 8 -22.62 3.80 -6.80
N PHE A 9 -21.76 3.25 -7.65
CA PHE A 9 -20.50 3.87 -8.02
C PHE A 9 -20.81 5.06 -8.93
N GLN A 10 -20.98 6.25 -8.36
CA GLN A 10 -20.89 7.50 -9.10
C GLN A 10 -19.75 8.34 -8.52
N SER A 11 -18.75 8.55 -9.35
CA SER A 11 -17.74 9.58 -9.20
C SER A 11 -18.43 10.95 -9.30
N ASP A 12 -18.92 11.48 -8.19
CA ASP A 12 -19.38 12.87 -8.14
C ASP A 12 -19.12 13.54 -6.79
N SER A 13 -18.11 14.41 -6.82
CA SER A 13 -17.92 15.65 -6.08
C SER A 13 -19.01 16.07 -5.07
N THR A 14 -18.99 15.52 -3.85
CA THR A 14 -19.67 16.12 -2.70
C THR A 14 -18.89 15.91 -1.40
N CYS A 15 -17.67 16.46 -1.33
CA CYS A 15 -17.08 16.74 -0.02
C CYS A 15 -17.83 17.94 0.57
N CYS A 16 -18.44 17.73 1.75
CA CYS A 16 -19.14 18.72 2.56
C CYS A 16 -20.49 19.26 2.03
N ARG A 17 -21.60 18.54 2.24
CA ARG A 17 -22.89 19.18 2.61
C ARG A 17 -23.67 18.34 3.63
N ASN A 18 -23.74 18.90 4.85
CA ASN A 18 -24.74 18.67 5.89
C ASN A 18 -25.03 17.24 6.35
N THR A 19 -24.25 16.71 7.30
CA THR A 19 -24.81 15.94 8.42
C THR A 19 -23.87 16.02 9.63
N LEU A 20 -24.46 16.23 10.81
CA LEU A 20 -23.80 16.11 12.11
C LEU A 20 -23.20 14.70 12.25
N ALA A 21 -21.89 14.57 12.42
CA ALA A 21 -21.27 13.29 12.80
C ALA A 21 -20.16 13.54 13.82
N ILE A 22 -20.55 13.43 15.09
CA ILE A 22 -19.63 13.08 16.18
C ILE A 22 -19.14 11.66 15.85
N VAL A 23 -17.85 11.43 15.65
CA VAL A 23 -17.33 10.06 15.53
C VAL A 23 -16.39 9.78 16.69
N VAL A 24 -17.01 9.36 17.80
CA VAL A 24 -16.40 8.60 18.88
C VAL A 24 -17.39 7.47 19.24
N LEU A 25 -16.99 6.23 18.91
CA LEU A 25 -17.28 4.92 19.54
C LEU A 25 -18.41 3.96 19.02
N VAL A 26 -17.93 2.77 18.60
CA VAL A 26 -18.29 1.38 19.05
C VAL A 26 -19.36 0.53 18.28
N TYR A 27 -18.81 -0.52 17.64
CA TYR A 27 -19.27 -1.91 17.38
C TYR A 27 -20.49 -2.24 16.49
N CYS A 28 -20.19 -2.75 15.28
CA CYS A 28 -20.37 -4.17 14.91
C CYS A 28 -19.53 -4.46 13.65
N GLY A 29 -18.42 -5.21 13.78
CA GLY A 29 -17.50 -5.52 12.67
C GLY A 29 -16.27 -4.58 12.60
N TYR A 30 -15.09 -5.17 12.41
CA TYR A 30 -13.76 -4.58 12.60
C TYR A 30 -13.32 -3.59 11.49
N GLN A 31 -14.03 -2.47 11.34
CA GLN A 31 -13.70 -1.43 10.37
C GLN A 31 -12.87 -0.30 11.02
N ILE A 32 -11.66 -0.04 10.51
CA ILE A 32 -10.84 1.12 10.90
C ILE A 32 -10.93 2.17 9.80
N GLN A 33 -11.42 3.36 10.14
CA GLN A 33 -11.63 4.45 9.18
C GLN A 33 -10.39 5.38 9.07
N ALA A 34 -10.05 5.70 7.81
CA ALA A 34 -9.33 6.86 7.29
C ALA A 34 -8.09 7.39 8.05
N PHE A 35 -6.88 7.15 7.51
CA PHE A 35 -5.61 7.68 8.06
C PHE A 35 -5.34 9.14 7.68
N ILE A 36 -6.16 9.74 6.82
CA ILE A 36 -6.07 11.15 6.47
C ILE A 36 -7.42 11.77 6.81
N LEU A 37 -7.46 12.36 8.00
CA LEU A 37 -8.60 13.07 8.58
C LEU A 37 -9.01 14.22 7.67
N ASN A 38 -10.04 14.04 6.85
CA ASN A 38 -10.83 15.14 6.27
C ASN A 38 -11.76 15.76 7.34
N GLY A 39 -11.19 16.14 8.49
CA GLY A 39 -11.88 16.86 9.56
C GLY A 39 -11.48 18.33 9.53
N HIS A 40 -12.43 19.23 9.78
CA HIS A 40 -12.33 20.70 9.67
C HIS A 40 -11.22 21.39 10.48
N THR A 41 -10.37 20.65 11.18
CA THR A 41 -9.16 21.15 11.83
C THR A 41 -8.06 20.13 11.62
N CYS A 42 -7.42 20.14 10.45
CA CYS A 42 -6.10 19.51 10.33
C CYS A 42 -5.15 20.31 11.24
N PRO A 43 -4.63 19.73 12.34
CA PRO A 43 -3.65 20.45 13.13
C PRO A 43 -2.44 20.71 12.24
N HIS A 44 -1.95 21.95 12.20
CA HIS A 44 -0.61 22.25 11.68
C HIS A 44 0.37 21.43 12.52
N LYS A 45 0.83 20.28 12.01
CA LYS A 45 1.85 19.45 12.64
C LYS A 45 3.15 19.65 11.88
N GLN A 46 4.24 19.79 12.63
CA GLN A 46 5.58 20.07 12.10
C GLN A 46 6.12 18.91 11.25
N SER A 47 5.63 17.67 11.47
CA SER A 47 6.04 16.48 10.72
C SER A 47 4.92 15.45 10.53
N VAL A 48 5.13 14.53 9.58
CA VAL A 48 4.27 13.34 9.39
C VAL A 48 4.29 12.45 10.64
N SER A 49 5.46 12.23 11.25
CA SER A 49 5.56 11.45 12.50
C SER A 49 4.70 12.03 13.63
N SER A 50 4.68 13.36 13.78
CA SER A 50 3.83 14.06 14.76
C SER A 50 2.34 13.88 14.47
N TYR A 51 1.97 13.84 13.18
CA TYR A 51 0.60 13.55 12.76
C TYR A 51 0.21 12.10 13.06
N LEU A 52 1.06 11.12 12.75
CA LEU A 52 0.82 9.70 13.02
C LEU A 52 0.62 9.45 14.52
N HIS A 53 1.46 10.05 15.36
CA HIS A 53 1.30 10.00 16.82
C HIS A 53 -0.02 10.66 17.28
N TYR A 54 -0.40 11.79 16.69
CA TYR A 54 -1.65 12.48 17.02
C TYR A 54 -2.90 11.65 16.72
N ILE A 55 -2.92 10.94 15.59
CA ILE A 55 -4.02 10.02 15.26
C ILE A 55 -3.95 8.69 16.02
N GLY A 56 -2.95 8.55 16.90
CA GLY A 56 -2.78 7.40 17.79
C GLY A 56 -2.34 6.13 17.09
N ALA A 57 -1.72 6.24 15.92
CA ALA A 57 -1.22 5.07 15.21
C ALA A 57 0.13 4.61 15.77
N ASP A 58 0.31 3.29 15.89
CA ASP A 58 1.56 2.71 16.31
C ASP A 58 2.55 2.76 15.14
N TYR A 59 3.52 3.66 15.28
CA TYR A 59 4.55 3.93 14.29
C TYR A 59 5.83 3.17 14.66
N ASP A 60 6.28 2.28 13.78
CA ASP A 60 7.61 1.67 13.90
C ASP A 60 8.65 2.55 13.20
N ALA A 61 9.53 3.15 14.00
CA ALA A 61 10.64 3.97 13.53
C ALA A 61 11.77 3.14 12.88
N SER A 62 11.75 1.81 13.02
CA SER A 62 12.79 0.93 12.50
C SER A 62 12.83 0.95 10.97
N GLY A 63 13.93 1.47 10.42
CA GLY A 63 14.09 1.62 8.98
C GLY A 63 13.17 2.67 8.35
N ALA A 64 12.57 3.55 9.16
CA ALA A 64 11.75 4.64 8.68
C ALA A 64 12.60 5.82 8.20
N TYR A 65 12.13 6.51 7.15
CA TYR A 65 12.77 7.72 6.63
C TYR A 65 11.76 8.61 5.93
N GLY A 66 12.11 9.89 5.78
CA GLY A 66 11.31 10.86 5.05
C GLY A 66 10.09 11.39 5.79
N VAL A 67 10.00 11.18 7.11
CA VAL A 67 8.81 11.47 7.92
C VAL A 67 9.09 12.24 9.23
N ASN A 68 10.34 12.67 9.47
CA ASN A 68 10.72 13.33 10.72
C ASN A 68 10.63 14.86 10.57
N ASP A 69 11.27 15.65 11.46
CA ASP A 69 11.15 17.12 11.55
C ASP A 69 12.52 17.78 11.26
N GLY A 70 13.12 17.50 10.10
CA GLY A 70 14.48 17.93 9.76
C GLY A 70 14.77 18.07 8.27
N GLN A 71 15.98 18.56 7.94
CA GLN A 71 16.37 18.97 6.57
C GLN A 71 16.40 17.87 5.48
N ARG A 72 15.94 16.64 5.77
CA ARG A 72 15.83 15.53 4.81
C ARG A 72 14.40 15.00 4.66
N ASP A 73 13.41 15.76 5.15
CA ASP A 73 12.02 15.36 5.03
C ASP A 73 11.59 15.38 3.58
N SER A 74 11.08 14.23 3.16
CA SER A 74 10.49 14.04 1.85
C SER A 74 8.97 14.06 1.93
N ALA A 75 8.36 13.81 3.08
CA ALA A 75 6.92 13.78 3.24
C ALA A 75 6.37 14.91 4.12
N GLU A 76 5.28 15.52 3.67
CA GLU A 76 4.61 16.65 4.33
C GLU A 76 3.09 16.57 4.11
N VAL A 77 2.31 17.09 5.06
CA VAL A 77 0.87 17.26 4.88
C VAL A 77 0.62 18.66 4.31
N VAL A 78 0.02 18.72 3.12
CA VAL A 78 -0.23 19.96 2.37
C VAL A 78 -1.68 20.06 1.94
N GLU A 79 -2.16 21.26 1.59
CA GLU A 79 -3.47 21.42 0.96
C GLU A 79 -3.50 20.67 -0.39
N ASP A 80 -4.61 19.99 -0.71
CA ASP A 80 -4.82 19.32 -2.00
C ASP A 80 -4.80 20.38 -3.10
N PRO A 81 -3.83 20.35 -4.03
CA PRO A 81 -3.73 21.37 -5.09
C PRO A 81 -4.90 21.33 -6.07
N TYR A 82 -5.74 20.29 -6.02
CA TYR A 82 -6.93 20.13 -6.87
C TYR A 82 -8.25 20.35 -6.12
N HIS A 83 -8.24 20.41 -4.79
CA HIS A 83 -9.45 20.57 -3.97
C HIS A 83 -9.18 21.44 -2.74
N SER A 84 -9.50 22.74 -2.83
CA SER A 84 -9.27 23.67 -1.72
C SER A 84 -9.99 23.23 -0.44
N GLY A 85 -9.30 23.40 0.70
CA GLY A 85 -9.77 22.99 2.01
C GLY A 85 -9.63 21.50 2.34
N CYS A 86 -9.16 20.68 1.39
CA CYS A 86 -8.76 19.29 1.65
C CYS A 86 -7.24 19.20 1.85
N TYR A 87 -6.77 18.18 2.59
CA TYR A 87 -5.34 17.96 2.83
C TYR A 87 -4.91 16.58 2.34
N VAL A 88 -3.67 16.49 1.88
CA VAL A 88 -3.06 15.27 1.34
C VAL A 88 -1.67 15.08 1.89
N LEU A 89 -1.23 13.82 1.96
CA LEU A 89 0.18 13.52 2.21
C LEU A 89 0.94 13.67 0.89
N LYS A 90 1.83 14.64 0.80
CA LYS A 90 2.74 14.80 -0.33
C LYS A 90 4.07 14.14 0.00
N VAL A 91 4.63 13.39 -0.94
CA VAL A 91 5.94 12.76 -0.84
C VAL A 91 6.80 13.20 -2.02
N ASN A 92 7.93 13.84 -1.72
CA ASN A 92 8.89 14.44 -2.63
C ASN A 92 10.02 13.45 -2.96
N TYR A 93 10.44 13.45 -4.21
CA TYR A 93 11.59 12.71 -4.75
C TYR A 93 12.49 13.72 -5.46
N ALA A 94 13.70 13.91 -4.96
CA ALA A 94 14.67 14.79 -5.59
C ALA A 94 15.22 14.17 -6.88
N ALA A 95 15.62 15.01 -7.82
CA ALA A 95 16.35 14.59 -9.01
C ALA A 95 17.57 13.74 -8.62
N GLY A 96 17.77 12.63 -9.32
CA GLY A 96 18.87 11.70 -9.04
C GLY A 96 18.64 10.79 -7.83
N SER A 97 17.51 10.89 -7.11
CA SER A 97 17.25 10.05 -5.94
C SER A 97 16.76 8.65 -6.30
N HIS A 98 17.21 7.65 -5.53
CA HIS A 98 16.78 6.26 -5.60
C HIS A 98 16.95 5.60 -4.21
N SER A 99 16.70 4.29 -4.11
CA SER A 99 16.72 3.58 -2.81
C SER A 99 17.98 3.77 -1.94
N ARG A 100 19.16 3.95 -2.58
CA ARG A 100 20.46 4.10 -1.90
C ARG A 100 20.86 5.56 -1.65
N THR A 101 20.07 6.52 -2.10
CA THR A 101 20.29 7.93 -1.79
C THR A 101 20.06 8.17 -0.30
N ASP A 102 20.82 9.05 0.34
CA ASP A 102 20.66 9.40 1.76
C ASP A 102 20.86 10.91 2.04
N ASP A 103 21.36 11.66 1.05
CA ASP A 103 21.73 13.07 1.14
C ASP A 103 20.62 14.05 0.72
N ARG A 104 19.50 13.55 0.18
CA ARG A 104 18.36 14.33 -0.31
C ARG A 104 17.05 13.55 -0.24
N ALA A 105 15.92 14.22 -0.49
CA ALA A 105 14.59 13.61 -0.49
C ALA A 105 14.52 12.45 -1.50
N LYS A 106 14.23 11.22 -1.02
CA LYS A 106 14.15 10.01 -1.87
C LYS A 106 12.78 9.34 -1.85
N GLY A 107 11.79 10.02 -1.31
CA GLY A 107 10.53 9.42 -0.88
C GLY A 107 10.55 9.02 0.59
N ALA A 108 9.56 8.27 1.04
CA ALA A 108 9.31 7.99 2.45
C ALA A 108 9.00 6.51 2.71
N GLN A 109 9.36 6.04 3.90
CA GLN A 109 9.08 4.68 4.34
C GLN A 109 8.79 4.64 5.83
N PHE A 110 7.77 3.87 6.21
CA PHE A 110 7.45 3.54 7.60
C PHE A 110 6.43 2.40 7.65
N PHE A 111 6.37 1.74 8.80
CA PHE A 111 5.33 0.76 9.10
C PHE A 111 4.37 1.37 10.11
N ILE A 112 3.08 1.13 9.89
CA ILE A 112 2.04 1.66 10.75
C ILE A 112 1.00 0.60 11.05
N THR A 113 0.76 0.38 12.34
CA THR A 113 -0.36 -0.40 12.84
C THR A 113 -1.43 0.57 13.36
N PRO A 114 -2.64 0.54 12.79
CA PRO A 114 -3.68 1.48 13.16
C PRO A 114 -4.14 1.29 14.61
N LYS A 115 -4.55 2.36 15.30
CA LYS A 115 -5.13 2.22 16.64
C LYS A 115 -6.37 1.33 16.60
N GLY A 116 -6.42 0.35 17.49
CA GLY A 116 -7.53 -0.60 17.56
C GLY A 116 -7.50 -1.68 16.48
N TYR A 117 -6.40 -1.80 15.72
CA TYR A 117 -6.17 -2.91 14.82
C TYR A 117 -6.16 -4.24 15.59
N PRO A 118 -6.99 -5.22 15.20
CA PRO A 118 -7.09 -6.46 15.94
C PRO A 118 -5.81 -7.30 15.76
N THR A 119 -5.43 -8.02 16.81
CA THR A 119 -4.41 -9.06 16.70
C THR A 119 -4.96 -10.22 15.88
N GLY A 120 -4.12 -10.86 15.07
CA GLY A 120 -4.52 -12.07 14.36
C GLY A 120 -5.27 -11.84 13.06
N ALA A 121 -5.10 -10.67 12.42
CA ALA A 121 -5.83 -10.31 11.21
C ALA A 121 -5.34 -11.13 10.00
N ASP A 122 -6.19 -12.05 9.55
CA ASP A 122 -5.91 -12.97 8.44
C ASP A 122 -6.58 -12.59 7.12
N ASP A 123 -7.63 -11.76 7.17
CA ASP A 123 -8.34 -11.27 5.99
C ASP A 123 -8.45 -9.75 6.05
N VAL A 124 -7.66 -9.05 5.24
CA VAL A 124 -7.47 -7.60 5.35
C VAL A 124 -7.60 -6.91 4.01
N THR A 125 -8.47 -5.92 3.95
CA THR A 125 -8.57 -4.98 2.84
C THR A 125 -7.77 -3.73 3.16
N ILE A 126 -6.93 -3.27 2.23
CA ILE A 126 -6.33 -1.93 2.26
C ILE A 126 -6.66 -1.21 0.97
N SER A 127 -7.01 0.07 1.06
CA SER A 127 -7.09 0.96 -0.09
C SER A 127 -6.54 2.34 0.19
N TYR A 128 -6.09 3.05 -0.84
CA TYR A 128 -5.70 4.46 -0.78
C TYR A 128 -5.74 5.07 -2.17
N ASP A 129 -5.85 6.40 -2.24
CA ASP A 129 -5.72 7.13 -3.49
C ASP A 129 -4.30 7.66 -3.63
N VAL A 130 -3.74 7.54 -4.82
CA VAL A 130 -2.44 8.11 -5.19
C VAL A 130 -2.57 8.97 -6.44
N MET A 131 -1.82 10.07 -6.49
CA MET A 131 -1.69 10.90 -7.67
C MET A 131 -0.22 11.19 -7.93
N PHE A 132 0.20 11.06 -9.18
CA PHE A 132 1.55 11.39 -9.64
C PHE A 132 1.58 12.83 -10.16
N ASP A 133 2.64 13.57 -9.87
CA ASP A 133 2.86 14.91 -10.41
C ASP A 133 2.71 14.95 -11.94
N ARG A 134 2.31 16.09 -12.48
CA ARG A 134 2.07 16.27 -13.92
C ARG A 134 3.31 15.98 -14.77
N HIS A 135 4.49 16.23 -14.21
CA HIS A 135 5.79 16.02 -14.85
C HIS A 135 6.50 14.77 -14.34
N PHE A 136 5.80 13.90 -13.61
CA PHE A 136 6.39 12.67 -13.10
C PHE A 136 6.93 11.83 -14.26
N ASP A 137 8.22 11.53 -14.19
CA ASP A 137 8.87 10.54 -15.05
C ASP A 137 8.89 9.22 -14.27
N PHE A 138 8.23 8.20 -14.82
CA PHE A 138 8.16 6.89 -14.17
C PHE A 138 9.50 6.14 -14.19
N VAL A 139 10.41 6.52 -15.09
CA VAL A 139 11.73 5.89 -15.29
C VAL A 139 11.57 4.37 -15.42
N LYS A 140 12.17 3.59 -14.53
CA LYS A 140 12.08 2.11 -14.49
C LYS A 140 11.08 1.60 -13.46
N GLY A 141 10.60 2.48 -12.59
CA GLY A 141 9.67 2.13 -11.53
C GLY A 141 10.09 2.56 -10.13
N GLY A 142 9.19 2.29 -9.19
CA GLY A 142 9.39 2.60 -7.77
C GLY A 142 8.31 1.96 -6.93
N LYS A 143 8.45 2.06 -5.61
CA LYS A 143 7.56 1.37 -4.66
C LYS A 143 6.35 2.22 -4.34
N LEU A 144 5.24 1.57 -4.01
CA LEU A 144 4.04 2.18 -3.47
C LEU A 144 3.60 1.44 -2.20
N PRO A 145 2.76 2.06 -1.35
CA PRO A 145 2.27 1.43 -0.13
C PRO A 145 1.58 0.07 -0.36
N GLY A 146 1.57 -0.77 0.68
CA GLY A 146 0.82 -2.04 0.73
C GLY A 146 0.72 -2.52 2.17
N THR A 147 0.57 -3.82 2.40
CA THR A 147 0.55 -4.37 3.77
C THR A 147 1.90 -4.97 4.18
N TRP A 148 2.08 -5.17 5.49
CA TRP A 148 3.15 -5.96 6.08
C TRP A 148 2.61 -6.91 7.16
N GLY A 149 3.44 -7.88 7.54
CA GLY A 149 3.13 -8.80 8.61
C GLY A 149 4.37 -9.43 9.25
N LYS A 150 4.28 -9.71 10.55
CA LYS A 150 5.25 -10.31 11.47
C LYS A 150 6.54 -9.53 11.73
N ASN A 151 7.24 -9.07 10.70
CA ASN A 151 8.47 -8.30 10.87
C ASN A 151 8.74 -7.36 9.69
N THR A 152 9.55 -6.33 9.93
CA THR A 152 9.89 -5.27 8.96
C THR A 152 10.98 -5.66 7.95
N LYS A 153 11.46 -6.92 8.00
CA LYS A 153 12.57 -7.40 7.15
C LYS A 153 12.12 -7.99 5.81
N CYS A 154 10.82 -8.16 5.56
CA CYS A 154 10.26 -8.68 4.29
C CYS A 154 10.37 -7.69 3.10
N SER A 155 11.60 -7.26 2.79
CA SER A 155 11.92 -6.28 1.76
C SER A 155 13.42 -6.27 1.44
N GLY A 156 13.79 -5.72 0.27
CA GLY A 156 15.19 -5.39 -0.05
C GLY A 156 16.09 -6.59 -0.38
N GLY A 157 15.50 -7.69 -0.87
CA GLY A 157 16.22 -8.94 -1.19
C GLY A 157 16.38 -9.88 0.01
N ARG A 158 15.80 -9.54 1.15
CA ARG A 158 15.77 -10.42 2.32
C ARG A 158 14.68 -11.47 2.17
N ASP A 159 14.95 -12.62 2.76
CA ASP A 159 14.06 -13.76 2.77
C ASP A 159 12.72 -13.46 3.45
N ALA A 160 11.66 -14.07 2.91
CA ALA A 160 10.27 -13.88 3.34
C ALA A 160 9.68 -15.15 3.96
N ASN A 161 10.50 -15.98 4.61
CA ASN A 161 10.03 -17.24 5.18
C ASN A 161 9.15 -17.07 6.43
N HIS A 162 9.27 -15.96 7.16
CA HIS A 162 8.53 -15.72 8.42
C HIS A 162 7.97 -14.29 8.51
N CYS A 163 7.57 -13.72 7.38
CA CYS A 163 6.88 -12.45 7.27
C CYS A 163 6.22 -12.35 5.90
N ILE A 164 5.44 -11.29 5.69
CA ILE A 164 4.81 -10.98 4.40
C ILE A 164 4.88 -9.48 4.12
N SER A 165 5.04 -9.11 2.85
CA SER A 165 4.69 -7.76 2.40
C SER A 165 4.04 -7.76 1.01
N THR A 166 3.04 -6.91 0.82
CA THR A 166 2.20 -6.87 -0.40
C THR A 166 2.18 -5.48 -1.04
N ARG A 167 3.35 -4.85 -1.19
CA ARG A 167 3.45 -3.50 -1.77
C ARG A 167 2.99 -3.47 -3.22
N PHE A 168 2.64 -2.28 -3.69
CA PHE A 168 2.53 -2.02 -5.12
C PHE A 168 3.85 -1.45 -5.66
N MET A 169 3.98 -1.41 -6.98
CA MET A 169 4.97 -0.59 -7.67
C MET A 169 4.35 0.13 -8.86
N TRP A 170 4.95 1.26 -9.23
CA TRP A 170 4.90 1.73 -10.61
C TRP A 170 6.11 1.20 -11.37
N ARG A 171 5.99 1.15 -12.70
CA ARG A 171 6.99 0.80 -13.69
C ARG A 171 7.03 1.86 -14.79
N ALA A 172 7.89 1.65 -15.78
CA ALA A 172 7.96 2.51 -16.96
C ALA A 172 6.57 2.72 -17.58
N ASN A 173 6.36 3.87 -18.19
CA ASN A 173 5.09 4.24 -18.85
C ASN A 173 3.86 4.26 -17.93
N GLY A 174 4.04 4.22 -16.60
CA GLY A 174 2.95 4.21 -15.63
C GLY A 174 2.36 2.84 -15.39
N GLU A 175 2.93 1.77 -15.94
CA GLU A 175 2.49 0.40 -15.65
C GLU A 175 2.56 0.12 -14.13
N GLY A 176 1.61 -0.64 -13.61
CA GLY A 176 1.52 -0.98 -12.20
C GLY A 176 1.69 -2.48 -11.96
N GLU A 177 2.15 -2.82 -10.76
CA GLU A 177 2.22 -4.21 -10.32
C GLU A 177 1.94 -4.34 -8.83
N LEU A 178 1.41 -5.50 -8.44
CA LEU A 178 1.54 -5.98 -7.08
C LEU A 178 2.90 -6.65 -6.92
N TYR A 179 3.60 -6.36 -5.83
CA TYR A 179 4.97 -6.76 -5.59
C TYR A 179 5.11 -7.45 -4.24
N LEU A 180 5.18 -8.78 -4.27
CA LEU A 180 5.04 -9.62 -3.08
C LEU A 180 6.38 -10.15 -2.57
N TYR A 181 6.58 -10.02 -1.27
CA TYR A 181 7.50 -10.87 -0.50
C TYR A 181 6.67 -11.88 0.29
N PHE A 182 6.78 -13.14 -0.10
CA PHE A 182 6.03 -14.26 0.48
C PHE A 182 6.83 -15.57 0.30
N PRO A 183 6.41 -16.69 0.93
CA PRO A 183 7.06 -18.00 0.82
C PRO A 183 6.92 -18.64 -0.57
N LYS A 184 7.50 -18.03 -1.62
CA LYS A 184 7.36 -18.49 -3.02
C LYS A 184 7.84 -19.93 -3.24
N GLY A 185 8.81 -20.42 -2.47
CA GLY A 185 9.28 -21.80 -2.52
C GLY A 185 8.32 -22.83 -1.91
N ASN A 186 7.17 -22.40 -1.38
CA ASN A 186 6.21 -23.25 -0.67
C ASN A 186 4.85 -23.34 -1.36
N GLN A 187 4.75 -22.89 -2.62
CA GLN A 187 3.54 -23.08 -3.41
C GLN A 187 3.33 -24.56 -3.74
N VAL A 188 2.07 -24.94 -4.03
CA VAL A 188 1.66 -26.33 -4.22
C VAL A 188 1.11 -26.51 -5.64
N PRO A 189 1.54 -27.55 -6.40
CA PRO A 189 2.58 -28.52 -6.06
C PRO A 189 4.01 -27.94 -6.06
N ASP A 190 4.24 -26.87 -6.81
CA ASP A 190 5.41 -26.00 -6.75
C ASP A 190 5.06 -24.63 -7.38
N PHE A 191 5.99 -23.67 -7.31
CA PHE A 191 5.77 -22.32 -7.84
C PHE A 191 5.44 -22.29 -9.33
N SER A 192 6.15 -23.07 -10.14
CA SER A 192 5.99 -23.06 -11.60
C SER A 192 4.70 -23.69 -12.09
N HIS A 193 4.14 -24.63 -11.33
CA HIS A 193 2.79 -25.15 -11.60
C HIS A 193 1.72 -24.20 -11.08
N TRP A 194 1.90 -23.64 -9.87
CA TRP A 194 0.95 -22.70 -9.28
C TRP A 194 0.80 -21.43 -10.13
N GLU A 195 1.89 -20.85 -10.62
CA GLU A 195 1.88 -19.61 -11.41
C GLU A 195 1.11 -19.78 -12.73
N LYS A 196 1.25 -20.93 -13.40
CA LYS A 196 0.57 -21.24 -14.67
C LYS A 196 -0.93 -21.42 -14.53
N ASN A 197 -1.41 -21.68 -13.31
CA ASN A 197 -2.82 -21.83 -12.99
C ASN A 197 -3.47 -20.50 -12.56
N GLN A 198 -2.72 -19.40 -12.54
CA GLN A 198 -3.30 -18.07 -12.30
C GLN A 198 -3.84 -17.50 -13.62
N HIS A 199 -4.89 -16.69 -13.53
CA HIS A 199 -5.58 -16.13 -14.68
C HIS A 199 -5.59 -14.60 -14.60
N ASN A 200 -5.55 -13.94 -15.77
CA ASN A 200 -5.55 -12.48 -15.88
C ASN A 200 -4.41 -11.81 -15.09
N VAL A 201 -3.28 -12.47 -14.94
CA VAL A 201 -2.09 -11.91 -14.26
C VAL A 201 -0.84 -12.52 -14.87
N ASN A 202 0.16 -11.70 -15.13
CA ASN A 202 1.51 -12.16 -15.47
C ASN A 202 2.35 -12.17 -14.19
N ILE A 203 3.17 -13.21 -14.01
CA ILE A 203 3.94 -13.43 -12.80
C ILE A 203 5.42 -13.53 -13.17
N ASP A 204 6.23 -12.62 -12.63
CA ASP A 204 7.67 -12.57 -12.91
C ASP A 204 8.48 -12.64 -11.62
N THR A 205 9.55 -13.44 -11.63
CA THR A 205 10.48 -13.58 -10.51
C THR A 205 11.80 -12.89 -10.80
N HIS A 206 12.41 -12.30 -9.77
CA HIS A 206 13.65 -11.54 -9.89
C HIS A 206 14.68 -11.97 -8.84
N GLY A 207 15.20 -13.20 -8.92
CA GLY A 207 16.19 -13.71 -7.97
C GLY A 207 15.68 -13.66 -6.52
N ASP A 208 16.42 -13.00 -5.63
CA ASP A 208 16.07 -12.83 -4.21
C ASP A 208 15.06 -11.70 -3.95
N TYR A 209 14.69 -10.95 -4.98
CA TYR A 209 13.70 -9.89 -4.87
C TYR A 209 12.26 -10.45 -4.84
N GLY A 210 11.32 -9.57 -4.52
CA GLY A 210 9.89 -9.87 -4.55
C GLY A 210 9.43 -10.31 -5.95
N VAL A 211 8.28 -10.99 -5.97
CA VAL A 211 7.62 -11.47 -7.19
C VAL A 211 6.68 -10.38 -7.71
N SER A 212 6.77 -10.10 -9.00
CA SER A 212 5.97 -9.09 -9.69
C SER A 212 4.71 -9.73 -10.26
N PHE A 213 3.55 -9.13 -10.02
CA PHE A 213 2.26 -9.54 -10.54
C PHE A 213 1.68 -8.38 -11.35
N THR A 214 1.65 -8.51 -12.67
CA THR A 214 1.29 -7.43 -13.59
C THR A 214 0.01 -7.75 -14.35
N ASN A 215 -0.73 -6.71 -14.72
CA ASN A 215 -1.92 -6.79 -15.56
C ASN A 215 -2.01 -5.51 -16.40
N SER A 216 -2.38 -5.62 -17.67
CA SER A 216 -2.42 -4.49 -18.62
C SER A 216 -3.41 -3.38 -18.26
N HIS A 217 -4.34 -3.63 -17.33
CA HIS A 217 -5.28 -2.63 -16.82
C HIS A 217 -4.75 -1.84 -15.61
N LEU A 218 -3.58 -2.21 -15.06
CA LEU A 218 -2.89 -1.43 -14.04
C LEU A 218 -2.00 -0.38 -14.71
N VAL A 219 -2.57 0.78 -15.05
CA VAL A 219 -1.81 1.87 -15.68
C VAL A 219 -2.14 3.21 -15.01
N PHE A 220 -1.15 3.75 -14.31
CA PHE A 220 -1.21 5.05 -13.66
C PHE A 220 -1.18 6.19 -14.68
N ARG A 221 -2.01 7.20 -14.45
CA ARG A 221 -1.99 8.46 -15.19
C ARG A 221 -1.45 9.58 -14.30
N LYS A 222 -0.63 10.44 -14.88
CA LYS A 222 -0.15 11.67 -14.23
C LYS A 222 -1.31 12.63 -14.01
N SER A 223 -1.26 13.44 -12.95
CA SER A 223 -2.33 14.39 -12.59
C SER A 223 -3.72 13.74 -12.48
N HIS A 224 -3.78 12.48 -12.08
CA HIS A 224 -5.03 11.76 -11.88
C HIS A 224 -4.99 11.01 -10.54
N TRP A 225 -6.09 11.11 -9.78
CA TRP A 225 -6.26 10.32 -8.58
C TRP A 225 -6.62 8.90 -8.97
N THR A 226 -5.78 7.94 -8.60
CA THR A 226 -6.00 6.53 -8.84
C THR A 226 -6.17 5.82 -7.51
N ASN A 227 -7.30 5.12 -7.35
CA ASN A 227 -7.54 4.28 -6.20
C ASN A 227 -6.77 2.95 -6.34
N MET A 228 -5.93 2.66 -5.36
CA MET A 228 -5.26 1.38 -5.20
C MET A 228 -5.97 0.60 -4.11
N LYS A 229 -6.41 -0.63 -4.41
CA LYS A 229 -7.04 -1.51 -3.42
C LYS A 229 -6.55 -2.93 -3.57
N GLN A 230 -6.30 -3.58 -2.44
CA GLN A 230 -6.08 -5.02 -2.37
C GLN A 230 -6.82 -5.61 -1.16
N ARG A 231 -7.21 -6.88 -1.27
CA ARG A 231 -7.64 -7.70 -0.15
C ARG A 231 -6.74 -8.92 -0.06
N VAL A 232 -6.17 -9.15 1.11
CA VAL A 232 -5.22 -10.21 1.41
C VAL A 232 -5.89 -11.17 2.38
N HIS A 233 -6.11 -12.42 1.94
CA HIS A 233 -6.62 -13.49 2.78
C HIS A 233 -5.52 -14.54 2.95
N LEU A 234 -4.90 -14.55 4.13
CA LEU A 234 -3.84 -15.48 4.49
C LEU A 234 -4.37 -16.92 4.52
N ASN A 235 -3.53 -17.86 4.10
CA ASN A 235 -3.86 -19.27 4.14
C ASN A 235 -3.92 -19.83 5.57
N SER A 236 -4.63 -20.93 5.77
CA SER A 236 -4.52 -21.74 6.99
C SER A 236 -3.15 -22.42 7.09
N VAL A 237 -2.74 -22.77 8.31
CA VAL A 237 -1.45 -23.42 8.61
C VAL A 237 -1.73 -24.78 9.25
N ARG A 238 -1.37 -25.88 8.56
CA ARG A 238 -1.59 -27.24 9.07
C ARG A 238 -0.59 -27.65 10.15
N SER A 239 0.63 -27.15 10.06
CA SER A 239 1.70 -27.33 11.04
C SER A 239 2.77 -26.26 10.85
N SER A 240 3.61 -26.06 11.86
CA SER A 240 4.70 -25.06 11.80
C SER A 240 5.58 -25.28 10.57
N GLY A 241 5.75 -24.24 9.75
CA GLY A 241 6.51 -24.31 8.50
C GLY A 241 5.69 -24.77 7.28
N HIS A 242 4.40 -25.08 7.46
CA HIS A 242 3.58 -25.77 6.49
C HIS A 242 2.19 -25.11 6.34
N GLY A 243 2.08 -24.18 5.39
CA GLY A 243 0.82 -23.56 4.98
C GLY A 243 0.02 -24.41 3.99
N ASN A 244 -1.31 -24.32 4.05
CA ASN A 244 -2.21 -24.90 3.06
C ASN A 244 -2.38 -23.95 1.86
N PRO A 245 -2.66 -24.43 0.64
CA PRO A 245 -2.89 -23.57 -0.52
C PRO A 245 -4.36 -23.10 -0.56
N ASP A 246 -4.83 -22.43 0.48
CA ASP A 246 -6.19 -21.89 0.59
C ASP A 246 -6.22 -20.36 0.80
N GLY A 247 -5.07 -19.70 0.68
CA GLY A 247 -4.95 -18.25 0.66
C GLY A 247 -5.29 -17.66 -0.70
N TRP A 248 -5.62 -16.38 -0.72
CA TRP A 248 -5.88 -15.62 -1.93
C TRP A 248 -5.61 -14.13 -1.74
N LEU A 249 -5.37 -13.42 -2.86
CA LEU A 249 -5.21 -11.97 -2.87
C LEU A 249 -5.90 -11.43 -4.12
N ALA A 250 -6.72 -10.39 -3.95
CA ALA A 250 -7.40 -9.71 -5.05
C ALA A 250 -6.99 -8.23 -5.11
N VAL A 251 -6.80 -7.70 -6.32
CA VAL A 251 -6.42 -6.30 -6.56
C VAL A 251 -7.51 -5.61 -7.37
N TRP A 252 -7.89 -4.41 -6.95
CA TRP A 252 -8.74 -3.50 -7.69
C TRP A 252 -7.96 -2.23 -7.99
N PHE A 253 -8.19 -1.68 -9.18
CA PHE A 253 -7.50 -0.50 -9.66
C PHE A 253 -8.50 0.54 -10.16
N ASP A 254 -8.25 1.79 -9.80
CA ASP A 254 -8.99 2.97 -10.26
C ASP A 254 -10.51 2.85 -10.06
N GLY A 255 -10.93 2.33 -8.90
CA GLY A 255 -12.35 2.23 -8.54
C GLY A 255 -13.13 1.14 -9.29
N ALA A 256 -12.44 0.19 -9.94
CA ALA A 256 -13.09 -0.94 -10.60
C ALA A 256 -14.08 -1.66 -9.66
N SER A 257 -15.26 -2.03 -10.18
CA SER A 257 -16.30 -2.73 -9.40
C SER A 257 -15.98 -4.21 -9.15
N SER A 258 -15.06 -4.78 -9.93
CA SER A 258 -14.56 -6.15 -9.81
C SER A 258 -13.03 -6.17 -9.75
N PRO A 259 -12.40 -7.21 -9.17
CA PRO A 259 -10.95 -7.30 -9.15
C PRO A 259 -10.37 -7.19 -10.57
N THR A 260 -9.34 -6.37 -10.74
CA THR A 260 -8.52 -6.32 -11.95
C THR A 260 -7.83 -7.66 -12.18
N PHE A 261 -7.35 -8.28 -11.10
CA PHE A 261 -6.93 -9.68 -11.07
C PHE A 261 -7.02 -10.23 -9.64
N ASN A 262 -6.92 -11.55 -9.52
CA ASN A 262 -6.69 -12.23 -8.25
C ASN A 262 -5.66 -13.35 -8.42
N ILE A 263 -5.03 -13.71 -7.31
CA ILE A 263 -4.27 -14.94 -7.18
C ILE A 263 -4.94 -15.81 -6.13
N THR A 264 -5.04 -17.10 -6.41
CA THR A 264 -5.75 -18.07 -5.57
C THR A 264 -4.88 -19.29 -5.31
N ASN A 265 -5.31 -20.11 -4.35
CA ASN A 265 -4.59 -21.30 -3.92
C ASN A 265 -3.12 -21.00 -3.54
N VAL A 266 -2.89 -19.82 -2.96
CA VAL A 266 -1.54 -19.31 -2.66
C VAL A 266 -1.18 -19.57 -1.20
N VAL A 267 0.06 -19.99 -0.97
CA VAL A 267 0.67 -20.07 0.35
C VAL A 267 1.35 -18.74 0.65
N LEU A 268 0.64 -17.85 1.34
CA LEU A 268 1.09 -16.53 1.78
C LEU A 268 1.86 -16.55 3.10
N ARG A 269 1.65 -17.58 3.94
CA ARG A 269 2.35 -17.80 5.21
C ARG A 269 2.60 -19.28 5.50
N LYS A 270 3.64 -19.53 6.31
CA LYS A 270 4.03 -20.88 6.77
C LYS A 270 3.80 -21.11 8.26
N TYR A 271 3.66 -20.05 9.04
CA TYR A 271 3.56 -20.10 10.48
C TYR A 271 2.32 -19.35 10.91
N SER A 272 1.58 -19.90 11.87
CA SER A 272 0.29 -19.37 12.33
C SER A 272 0.42 -18.06 13.10
N ASP A 273 1.63 -17.66 13.47
CA ASP A 273 1.95 -16.39 14.10
C ASP A 273 2.27 -15.27 13.10
N VAL A 274 2.17 -15.54 11.79
CA VAL A 274 2.25 -14.52 10.74
C VAL A 274 0.83 -14.07 10.40
N HIS A 275 0.54 -12.82 10.72
CA HIS A 275 -0.70 -12.11 10.39
C HIS A 275 -0.38 -10.88 9.56
N VAL A 276 -1.40 -10.22 9.01
CA VAL A 276 -1.25 -8.86 8.50
C VAL A 276 -1.27 -7.92 9.71
N ASP A 277 -0.26 -7.07 9.85
CA ASP A 277 -0.09 -6.21 11.03
C ASP A 277 -0.39 -4.73 10.75
N GLY A 278 -0.59 -4.36 9.47
CA GLY A 278 -0.99 -3.01 9.08
C GLY A 278 -0.45 -2.59 7.73
N ILE A 279 -0.18 -1.28 7.60
CA ILE A 279 0.26 -0.65 6.35
C ILE A 279 1.79 -0.54 6.34
N PHE A 280 2.39 -0.99 5.25
CA PHE A 280 3.75 -0.68 4.89
C PHE A 280 3.74 0.49 3.92
N PHE A 281 3.85 1.70 4.44
CA PHE A 281 4.03 2.87 3.60
C PHE A 281 5.47 2.88 3.11
N SER A 282 5.68 2.70 1.81
CA SER A 282 7.00 2.61 1.20
C SER A 282 6.93 3.16 -0.21
N THR A 283 7.44 4.37 -0.39
CA THR A 283 7.50 4.98 -1.71
C THR A 283 8.84 5.63 -1.98
N PHE A 284 9.44 5.28 -3.12
CA PHE A 284 10.75 5.73 -3.58
C PHE A 284 10.97 5.21 -5.01
N PHE A 285 11.82 5.90 -5.77
CA PHE A 285 12.31 5.40 -7.06
C PHE A 285 13.21 4.17 -6.83
N GLY A 286 12.79 3.06 -7.45
CA GLY A 286 13.21 1.70 -7.13
C GLY A 286 14.59 1.34 -7.65
N GLY A 287 14.99 0.07 -7.56
CA GLY A 287 16.34 -0.35 -7.95
C GLY A 287 17.44 0.17 -7.05
N HIS A 288 18.69 0.09 -7.49
CA HIS A 288 19.86 0.30 -6.63
C HIS A 288 20.94 1.20 -7.25
N ASP A 289 20.66 1.78 -8.42
CA ASP A 289 21.58 2.60 -9.20
C ASP A 289 20.87 3.80 -9.84
N SER A 290 21.66 4.71 -10.41
CA SER A 290 21.20 5.99 -10.97
C SER A 290 20.27 5.84 -12.18
N SER A 291 20.22 4.68 -12.85
CA SER A 291 19.32 4.47 -13.99
C SER A 291 17.84 4.35 -13.60
N TRP A 292 17.55 4.35 -12.30
CA TRP A 292 16.20 4.38 -11.75
C TRP A 292 15.77 5.75 -11.28
N ALA A 293 16.68 6.71 -11.22
CA ALA A 293 16.43 7.99 -10.61
C ALA A 293 15.64 8.93 -11.53
N PRO A 294 14.72 9.76 -10.98
CA PRO A 294 14.01 10.75 -11.78
C PRO A 294 14.99 11.86 -12.24
N PRO A 295 14.81 12.40 -13.45
CA PRO A 295 15.68 13.46 -13.97
C PRO A 295 15.44 14.83 -13.31
N HIS A 296 14.30 15.00 -12.65
CA HIS A 296 13.87 16.25 -12.03
C HIS A 296 13.23 15.97 -10.68
N ASP A 297 13.18 17.01 -9.82
CA ASP A 297 12.40 16.95 -8.59
C ASP A 297 10.93 16.70 -8.93
N THR A 298 10.31 15.76 -8.23
CA THR A 298 8.92 15.37 -8.46
C THR A 298 8.28 14.90 -7.16
N TYR A 299 6.98 14.58 -7.20
CA TYR A 299 6.25 14.14 -6.02
C TYR A 299 5.06 13.24 -6.38
N THR A 300 4.54 12.59 -5.35
CA THR A 300 3.24 11.91 -5.36
C THR A 300 2.40 12.42 -4.21
N LEU A 301 1.09 12.45 -4.39
CA LEU A 301 0.11 12.80 -3.36
C LEU A 301 -0.66 11.54 -2.94
N TYR A 302 -1.03 11.45 -1.67
CA TYR A 302 -1.81 10.35 -1.13
C TYR A 302 -2.96 10.84 -0.25
N LYS A 303 -4.12 10.18 -0.34
CA LYS A 303 -5.28 10.40 0.53
C LYS A 303 -6.12 9.13 0.68
N ASN A 304 -7.14 9.19 1.54
CA ASN A 304 -8.17 8.15 1.66
C ASN A 304 -7.63 6.74 1.97
N PHE A 305 -6.54 6.64 2.75
CA PHE A 305 -6.10 5.35 3.27
C PHE A 305 -7.21 4.72 4.11
N HIS A 306 -7.57 3.48 3.81
CA HIS A 306 -8.57 2.69 4.54
C HIS A 306 -7.99 1.30 4.76
N VAL A 307 -8.24 0.77 5.96
CA VAL A 307 -7.84 -0.59 6.35
C VAL A 307 -9.00 -1.25 7.06
N GLU A 308 -9.37 -2.42 6.60
CA GLU A 308 -10.50 -3.19 7.11
C GLU A 308 -10.04 -4.61 7.39
N VAL A 309 -10.39 -5.13 8.55
CA VAL A 309 -10.27 -6.56 8.86
C VAL A 309 -11.66 -7.18 8.67
N ASN A 310 -11.75 -8.15 7.76
CA ASN A 310 -13.02 -8.68 7.24
C ASN A 310 -13.62 -9.77 8.15
#